data_AF-A0A4D9DIR3-F1
#
_entry.id   AF-A0A4D9DIR3-F1
#
_cell.length_a   1.000
_cell.length_b   1.000
_cell.length_c   1.000
_cell.angle_alpha   90.00
_cell.angle_beta   90.00
_cell.angle_gamma   90.00
#
_symmetry.space_group_name_H-M   'P 1'
#
loop_
_entity.id
_entity.type
_entity.pdbx_description
1 polymer ?
#
loop_
_entity_poly.entity_id
_entity_poly.type
_entity_poly.pdbx_seq_one_letter_code
_entity_poly.pdbx_strand_id
1 'polypeptide(L)'
;MHLTQRREPENSAEDPLNNNVDQERAGKPGGQRWAKPWKHCTRKFLFTLLTIAVAVIVVLSGVTLKLCFDPPGSPAVPWCPDGWVGYLGKCYYFSEAEENWAFSQSNCSSFGASLATIDTLPEKAFMLCYKGLSEYWIGLRREEGQPWRWVNGAEFNNL
;
A
#
# COMPACT_ATOMS: atom_id res chain seq x y z
N MET A 1 -6.85 -15.16 -12.59
CA MET A 1 -7.26 -14.67 -11.26
C MET A 1 -7.38 -13.16 -11.31
N HIS A 2 -8.44 -12.61 -10.76
CA HIS A 2 -8.72 -11.18 -10.81
C HIS A 2 -8.89 -10.68 -9.38
N LEU A 3 -8.40 -9.49 -9.10
CA LEU A 3 -8.45 -8.82 -7.81
C LEU A 3 -9.18 -7.50 -8.04
N THR A 4 -10.12 -7.17 -7.17
CA THR A 4 -10.92 -5.94 -7.29
C THR A 4 -10.72 -5.12 -6.03
N GLN A 5 -10.49 -3.82 -6.14
CA GLN A 5 -10.23 -2.97 -4.98
C GLN A 5 -11.44 -3.00 -4.03
N ARG A 6 -11.15 -3.10 -2.73
CA ARG A 6 -12.18 -3.08 -1.68
C ARG A 6 -12.64 -1.65 -1.50
N ARG A 7 -13.93 -1.40 -1.73
CA ARG A 7 -14.58 -0.13 -1.40
C ARG A 7 -14.42 0.19 0.09
N GLU A 8 -13.91 1.38 0.42
CA GLU A 8 -13.88 1.87 1.80
C GLU A 8 -15.31 2.15 2.32
N PRO A 9 -15.60 1.89 3.60
CA PRO A 9 -16.87 2.30 4.20
C PRO A 9 -16.92 3.83 4.34
N GLU A 10 -17.94 4.44 3.72
CA GLU A 10 -18.16 5.89 3.75
C GLU A 10 -18.77 6.33 5.10
N ASN A 11 -17.91 6.69 6.08
CA ASN A 11 -18.21 7.48 7.30
C ASN A 11 -16.93 7.55 8.17
N SER A 12 -16.44 8.64 8.76
CA SER A 12 -17.05 9.92 9.13
C SER A 12 -15.95 10.93 9.49
N ALA A 13 -16.26 12.22 9.28
CA ALA A 13 -15.80 13.41 10.02
C ALA A 13 -14.33 13.86 9.93
N GLU A 14 -14.16 15.02 9.31
CA GLU A 14 -13.05 15.95 9.54
C GLU A 14 -12.95 16.30 11.05
N ASP A 15 -11.78 16.14 11.66
CA ASP A 15 -11.50 16.67 13.01
C ASP A 15 -10.84 18.06 12.87
N PRO A 16 -11.49 19.15 13.34
CA PRO A 16 -11.02 20.50 13.16
C PRO A 16 -9.88 20.87 14.11
N LEU A 17 -8.98 21.70 13.58
CA LEU A 17 -8.08 22.62 14.28
C LEU A 17 -8.44 22.89 15.76
N ASN A 18 -7.61 22.42 16.68
CA ASN A 18 -7.58 22.94 18.05
C ASN A 18 -6.34 23.81 18.25
N ASN A 19 -6.51 25.12 18.06
CA ASN A 19 -5.67 26.16 18.62
C ASN A 19 -6.57 26.97 19.55
N ASN A 20 -6.15 27.18 20.81
CA ASN A 20 -6.51 28.25 21.77
C ASN A 20 -5.95 27.80 23.15
N VAL A 21 -5.33 28.59 24.03
CA VAL A 21 -5.59 29.96 24.49
C VAL A 21 -4.29 30.54 25.13
N ASP A 22 -3.93 31.77 24.74
CA ASP A 22 -3.57 33.02 25.49
C ASP A 22 -3.06 32.93 26.97
N GLN A 23 -2.27 33.85 27.58
CA GLN A 23 -2.25 35.33 27.54
C GLN A 23 -1.14 35.88 28.52
N GLU A 24 -0.42 36.95 28.11
CA GLU A 24 0.19 38.09 28.88
C GLU A 24 1.17 37.90 30.08
N ARG A 25 2.06 38.84 30.51
CA ARG A 25 2.22 40.31 30.34
C ARG A 25 3.63 40.81 30.74
N ALA A 26 4.01 41.94 30.14
CA ALA A 26 4.79 43.10 30.65
C ALA A 26 6.29 43.00 31.08
N GLY A 27 7.11 43.89 30.47
CA GLY A 27 8.34 44.42 31.06
C GLY A 27 9.44 44.86 30.07
N LYS A 28 9.51 46.15 29.72
CA LYS A 28 10.74 46.86 29.25
C LYS A 28 11.16 47.79 30.41
N PRO A 29 12.45 48.23 30.56
CA PRO A 29 13.36 48.61 29.48
C PRO A 29 14.86 48.24 29.68
N GLY A 30 15.69 48.49 28.65
CA GLY A 30 17.12 48.78 28.84
C GLY A 30 18.12 47.96 28.00
N GLY A 31 18.64 48.58 26.94
CA GLY A 31 20.08 48.60 26.66
C GLY A 31 20.78 47.42 25.98
N GLN A 32 21.27 47.72 24.77
CA GLN A 32 22.62 47.40 24.27
C GLN A 32 22.88 46.12 23.44
N ARG A 33 23.35 46.41 22.22
CA ARG A 33 24.47 45.82 21.48
C ARG A 33 24.24 44.55 20.65
N TRP A 34 24.58 44.71 19.37
CA TRP A 34 24.44 43.74 18.29
C TRP A 34 25.49 42.64 18.41
N ALA A 35 25.05 41.39 18.29
CA ALA A 35 25.87 40.29 17.79
C ALA A 35 24.95 39.31 17.03
N LYS A 36 24.97 39.35 15.69
CA LYS A 36 24.31 38.33 14.86
C LYS A 36 25.29 37.17 14.64
N PRO A 37 24.96 35.94 15.04
CA PRO A 37 25.83 34.79 14.83
C PRO A 37 25.70 34.25 13.41
N TRP A 38 26.86 33.94 12.81
CA TRP A 38 27.12 33.15 11.59
C TRP A 38 25.88 32.50 10.91
N LYS A 39 25.37 33.12 9.85
CA LYS A 39 24.19 32.63 9.10
C LYS A 39 24.49 32.03 7.71
N HIS A 40 25.77 31.93 7.32
CA HIS A 40 26.13 31.52 5.95
C HIS A 40 26.91 30.19 5.84
N CYS A 41 27.38 29.61 6.95
CA CYS A 41 28.06 28.30 6.95
C CYS A 41 27.11 27.13 7.28
N THR A 42 26.06 27.38 8.06
CA THR A 42 25.04 26.38 8.46
C THR A 42 23.99 26.12 7.38
N ARG A 43 23.72 27.09 6.50
CA ARG A 43 22.67 26.97 5.48
C ARG A 43 23.06 26.01 4.34
N LYS A 44 24.31 26.06 3.88
CA LYS A 44 24.82 25.13 2.86
C LYS A 44 24.94 23.71 3.42
N PHE A 45 25.41 23.58 4.66
CA PHE A 45 25.48 22.29 5.34
C PHE A 45 24.09 21.68 5.55
N LEU A 46 23.09 22.50 5.90
CA LEU A 46 21.70 22.06 5.99
C LEU A 46 21.15 21.59 4.64
N PHE A 47 21.44 22.31 3.55
CA PHE A 47 21.03 21.88 2.20
C PHE A 47 21.75 20.60 1.75
N THR A 48 23.04 20.43 2.06
CA THR A 48 23.76 19.18 1.76
C THR A 48 23.25 18.01 2.60
N LEU A 49 22.93 18.22 3.87
CA LEU A 49 22.33 17.18 4.71
C LEU A 49 20.92 16.81 4.23
N LEU A 50 20.11 17.80 3.84
CA LEU A 50 18.76 17.58 3.32
C LEU A 50 18.79 16.80 2.00
N THR A 51 19.72 17.12 1.09
CA THR A 51 19.88 16.38 -0.18
C THR A 51 20.37 14.96 0.03
N ILE A 52 21.33 14.73 0.94
CA ILE A 52 21.79 13.37 1.30
C ILE A 52 20.64 12.57 1.94
N ALA A 53 19.87 13.17 2.85
CA ALA A 53 18.72 12.51 3.48
C ALA A 53 17.66 12.12 2.44
N VAL A 54 17.33 13.02 1.51
CA VAL A 54 16.39 12.72 0.40
C VAL A 54 16.94 11.61 -0.50
N ALA A 55 18.22 11.63 -0.86
CA ALA A 55 18.84 10.58 -1.67
C ALA A 55 18.80 9.21 -0.97
N VAL A 56 19.08 9.16 0.34
CA VAL A 56 18.98 7.93 1.14
C VAL A 56 17.54 7.42 1.18
N ILE A 57 16.55 8.30 1.37
CA ILE A 57 15.12 7.92 1.34
C ILE A 57 14.74 7.33 -0.02
N VAL A 58 15.17 7.94 -1.13
CA VAL A 58 14.88 7.45 -2.49
C VAL A 58 15.53 6.08 -2.75
N VAL A 59 16.77 5.88 -2.29
CA VAL A 59 17.46 4.59 -2.41
C VAL A 59 16.76 3.52 -1.56
N LEU A 60 16.38 3.84 -0.31
CA LEU A 60 15.64 2.92 0.56
C LEU A 60 14.27 2.57 -0.03
N SER A 61 13.52 3.56 -0.55
CA SER A 61 12.23 3.31 -1.19
C SER A 61 12.36 2.50 -2.49
N GLY A 62 13.43 2.73 -3.25
CA GLY A 62 13.75 1.96 -4.46
C GLY A 62 14.13 0.51 -4.16
N VAL A 63 14.82 0.27 -3.03
CA VAL A 63 15.19 -1.07 -2.56
C VAL A 63 13.97 -1.83 -2.03
N THR A 64 13.01 -1.17 -1.38
CA THR A 64 11.77 -1.83 -0.93
C THR A 64 10.88 -2.31 -2.08
N LEU A 65 10.87 -1.62 -3.22
CA LEU A 65 10.09 -2.05 -4.40
C LEU A 65 10.69 -3.25 -5.13
N LYS A 66 12.01 -3.44 -5.05
CA LYS A 66 12.73 -4.47 -5.83
C LYS A 66 12.71 -5.86 -5.19
N LEU A 67 12.43 -5.96 -3.89
CA LEU A 67 12.49 -7.22 -3.13
C LEU A 67 11.41 -8.24 -3.48
N CYS A 68 10.36 -7.83 -4.20
CA CYS A 68 9.20 -8.69 -4.42
C CYS A 68 9.09 -9.25 -5.82
N PHE A 69 9.94 -8.78 -6.73
CA PHE A 69 9.82 -9.06 -8.16
C PHE A 69 10.79 -10.12 -8.68
N ASP A 70 11.72 -10.62 -7.87
CA ASP A 70 12.68 -11.64 -8.31
C ASP A 70 12.73 -12.86 -7.38
N PRO A 71 11.80 -13.83 -7.51
CA PRO A 71 12.04 -15.19 -7.04
C PRO A 71 12.98 -15.91 -8.03
N PRO A 72 14.14 -16.42 -7.58
CA PRO A 72 14.99 -17.25 -8.44
C PRO A 72 14.25 -18.57 -8.72
N GLY A 73 13.84 -18.78 -9.98
CA GLY A 73 13.37 -20.08 -10.45
C GLY A 73 11.85 -20.26 -10.65
N SER A 74 11.10 -19.20 -10.99
CA SER A 74 9.72 -19.42 -11.45
C SER A 74 9.71 -20.17 -12.79
N PRO A 75 8.92 -21.27 -12.94
CA PRO A 75 8.71 -21.89 -14.23
C PRO A 75 8.09 -20.88 -15.20
N ALA A 76 8.46 -20.96 -16.48
CA ALA A 76 7.97 -20.07 -17.53
C ALA A 76 6.44 -19.94 -17.44
N VAL A 77 5.97 -18.73 -17.15
CA VAL A 77 4.53 -18.45 -17.05
C VAL A 77 3.92 -18.58 -18.46
N PRO A 78 2.72 -19.17 -18.62
CA PRO A 78 1.95 -18.99 -19.85
C PRO A 78 1.87 -17.50 -20.22
N TRP A 79 1.80 -17.17 -21.51
CA TRP A 79 1.56 -15.78 -21.95
C TRP A 79 0.28 -15.25 -21.30
N CYS A 80 0.44 -14.42 -20.26
CA CYS A 80 -0.67 -13.72 -19.64
C CYS A 80 -1.13 -12.60 -20.57
N PRO A 81 -2.44 -12.26 -20.60
CA PRO A 81 -2.92 -11.14 -21.38
C PRO A 81 -2.27 -9.82 -20.98
N ASP A 82 -2.28 -8.83 -21.87
CA ASP A 82 -1.71 -7.51 -21.59
C ASP A 82 -2.35 -6.89 -20.34
N GLY A 83 -1.50 -6.34 -19.46
CA GLY A 83 -1.93 -5.79 -18.17
C GLY A 83 -2.12 -6.81 -17.04
N TRP A 84 -1.85 -8.10 -17.28
CA TRP A 84 -1.86 -9.15 -16.26
C TRP A 84 -0.45 -9.49 -15.79
N VAL A 85 -0.35 -9.92 -14.55
CA VAL A 85 0.90 -10.29 -13.89
C VAL A 85 0.99 -11.80 -13.78
N GLY A 86 2.04 -12.37 -14.36
CA GLY A 86 2.34 -13.78 -14.26
C GLY A 86 3.10 -14.14 -12.99
N TYR A 87 2.59 -15.08 -12.18
CA TYR A 87 3.30 -15.62 -11.02
C TYR A 87 2.92 -17.08 -10.77
N LEU A 88 3.91 -17.96 -10.61
CA LEU A 88 3.73 -19.40 -10.36
C LEU A 88 2.70 -20.10 -11.25
N GLY A 89 2.72 -19.81 -12.55
CA GLY A 89 1.81 -20.43 -13.52
C GLY A 89 0.38 -19.89 -13.52
N LYS A 90 0.10 -18.83 -12.73
CA LYS A 90 -1.18 -18.12 -12.71
C LYS A 90 -1.03 -16.70 -13.25
N CYS A 91 -2.08 -16.19 -13.87
CA CYS A 91 -2.18 -14.79 -14.27
C CYS A 91 -3.08 -14.03 -13.29
N TYR A 92 -2.60 -12.89 -12.80
CA TYR A 92 -3.27 -12.02 -11.83
C TYR A 92 -3.56 -10.66 -12.44
N TYR A 93 -4.80 -10.20 -12.35
CA TYR A 93 -5.19 -8.85 -12.74
C TYR A 93 -5.61 -8.05 -11.51
N PHE A 94 -5.06 -6.86 -11.34
CA PHE A 94 -5.38 -5.95 -10.24
C PHE A 94 -6.24 -4.82 -10.79
N SER A 95 -7.55 -4.92 -10.59
CA SER A 95 -8.51 -3.93 -11.06
C SER A 95 -8.55 -2.72 -10.14
N GLU A 96 -8.53 -1.53 -10.74
CA GLU A 96 -8.74 -0.25 -10.06
C GLU A 96 -10.20 0.00 -9.68
N ALA A 97 -11.14 -0.87 -10.11
CA ALA A 97 -12.55 -0.73 -9.79
C ALA A 97 -12.83 -1.05 -8.31
N GLU A 98 -13.61 -0.18 -7.64
CA GLU A 98 -14.04 -0.37 -6.26
C GLU A 98 -15.46 -0.94 -6.15
N GLU A 99 -15.52 -2.22 -5.78
CA GLU A 99 -16.78 -2.96 -5.70
C GLU A 99 -16.92 -3.66 -4.35
N ASN A 100 -18.11 -4.20 -4.08
CA ASN A 100 -18.26 -5.16 -2.99
C ASN A 100 -17.83 -6.56 -3.48
N TRP A 101 -17.61 -7.48 -2.53
CA TRP A 101 -17.12 -8.82 -2.85
C TRP A 101 -17.98 -9.56 -3.88
N ALA A 102 -19.31 -9.44 -3.79
CA ALA A 102 -20.24 -10.17 -4.66
C ALA A 102 -20.20 -9.66 -6.11
N PHE A 103 -20.21 -8.33 -6.30
CA PHE A 103 -20.03 -7.73 -7.62
C PHE A 103 -18.65 -8.05 -8.18
N SER A 104 -17.61 -7.95 -7.35
CA SER A 104 -16.24 -8.27 -7.75
C SER A 104 -16.15 -9.68 -8.31
N GLN A 105 -16.69 -10.68 -7.60
CA GLN A 105 -16.71 -12.07 -8.09
C GLN A 105 -17.53 -12.24 -9.36
N SER A 106 -18.69 -11.60 -9.46
CA SER A 106 -19.53 -11.66 -10.67
C SER A 106 -18.80 -11.06 -11.89
N ASN A 107 -18.15 -9.92 -11.70
CA ASN A 107 -17.37 -9.24 -12.73
C ASN A 107 -16.19 -10.12 -13.18
N CYS A 108 -15.43 -10.69 -12.24
CA CYS A 108 -14.36 -11.65 -12.54
C CYS A 108 -14.88 -12.83 -13.39
N SER A 109 -16.02 -13.40 -13.02
CA SER A 109 -16.65 -14.52 -13.75
C SER A 109 -17.04 -14.14 -15.17
N SER A 110 -17.44 -12.89 -15.42
CA SER A 110 -17.79 -12.41 -16.78
C SER A 110 -16.60 -12.41 -17.75
N PHE A 111 -15.38 -12.30 -17.23
CA PHE A 111 -14.13 -12.42 -17.97
C PHE A 111 -13.56 -13.84 -17.99
N GLY A 112 -14.33 -14.86 -17.57
CA GLY A 112 -13.84 -16.24 -17.47
C GLY A 112 -12.78 -16.43 -16.37
N ALA A 113 -12.76 -15.54 -15.38
CA ALA A 113 -11.85 -15.58 -14.25
C ALA A 113 -12.62 -15.74 -12.93
N SER A 114 -11.89 -15.74 -11.81
CA SER A 114 -12.46 -15.69 -10.46
C SER A 114 -11.66 -14.73 -9.61
N LEU A 115 -12.22 -14.32 -8.46
CA LEU A 115 -11.41 -13.67 -7.44
C LEU A 115 -10.23 -14.55 -7.05
N ALA A 116 -9.10 -13.92 -6.74
CA ALA A 116 -7.83 -14.62 -6.50
C ALA A 116 -7.90 -15.59 -5.31
N THR A 117 -7.43 -16.82 -5.50
CA THR A 117 -7.18 -17.81 -4.45
C THR A 117 -5.70 -17.83 -4.11
N ILE A 118 -5.38 -18.17 -2.87
CA ILE A 118 -4.02 -18.26 -2.36
C ILE A 118 -3.80 -19.69 -1.90
N ASP A 119 -2.99 -20.44 -2.64
CA ASP A 119 -2.78 -21.86 -2.37
C ASP A 119 -1.44 -22.09 -1.64
N THR A 120 -0.50 -21.14 -1.72
CA THR A 120 0.86 -21.30 -1.17
C THR A 120 1.38 -20.02 -0.49
N LEU A 121 2.34 -20.17 0.44
CA LEU A 121 3.00 -19.04 1.09
C LEU A 121 3.72 -18.09 0.11
N PRO A 122 4.41 -18.58 -0.94
CA PRO A 122 4.95 -17.71 -1.98
C PRO A 122 3.89 -16.86 -2.69
N GLU A 123 2.71 -17.42 -3.00
CA GLU A 123 1.60 -16.66 -3.58
C GLU A 123 1.10 -15.58 -2.62
N LYS A 124 0.97 -15.90 -1.32
CA LYS A 124 0.60 -14.93 -0.29
C LYS A 124 1.60 -13.77 -0.21
N ALA A 125 2.90 -14.08 -0.20
CA ALA A 125 3.96 -13.08 -0.16
C ALA A 125 3.97 -12.19 -1.42
N PHE A 126 3.80 -12.80 -2.61
CA PHE A 126 3.66 -12.09 -3.87
C PHE A 126 2.49 -11.11 -3.83
N MET A 127 1.30 -11.55 -3.42
CA MET A 127 0.11 -10.68 -3.34
C MET A 127 0.31 -9.51 -2.36
N LEU A 128 0.87 -9.80 -1.18
CA LEU A 128 1.12 -8.77 -0.16
C LEU A 128 2.07 -7.69 -0.64
N CYS A 129 3.04 -8.05 -1.47
CA CYS A 129 3.93 -7.04 -2.01
C CYS A 129 3.38 -6.34 -3.25
N TYR A 130 2.69 -7.05 -4.14
CA TYR A 130 2.17 -6.47 -5.36
C TYR A 130 0.98 -5.53 -5.13
N LYS A 131 0.15 -5.78 -4.10
CA LYS A 131 -1.06 -4.97 -3.85
C LYS A 131 -0.76 -3.48 -3.59
N GLY A 132 0.47 -3.15 -3.21
CA GLY A 132 0.83 -1.79 -2.80
C GLY A 132 0.02 -1.33 -1.59
N LEU A 133 -0.50 -0.11 -1.66
CA LEU A 133 -1.28 0.50 -0.58
C LEU A 133 -2.78 0.14 -0.63
N SER A 134 -3.27 -0.30 -1.79
CA SER A 134 -4.69 -0.65 -1.97
C SER A 134 -5.04 -1.98 -1.28
N GLU A 135 -6.29 -2.08 -0.85
CA GLU A 135 -6.89 -3.31 -0.36
C GLU A 135 -7.69 -3.96 -1.50
N TYR A 136 -7.56 -5.27 -1.67
CA TYR A 136 -8.26 -6.00 -2.74
C TYR A 136 -9.12 -7.12 -2.17
N TRP A 137 -10.25 -7.37 -2.81
CA TRP A 137 -11.02 -8.58 -2.62
C TRP A 137 -10.25 -9.79 -3.17
N ILE A 138 -10.22 -10.83 -2.35
CA ILE A 138 -9.77 -12.17 -2.71
C ILE A 138 -10.97 -13.12 -2.69
N GLY A 139 -10.81 -14.29 -3.29
CA GLY A 139 -11.85 -15.30 -3.42
C GLY A 139 -12.16 -16.06 -2.12
N LEU A 140 -11.86 -15.48 -0.95
CA LEU A 140 -12.14 -16.07 0.35
C LEU A 140 -13.44 -15.47 0.90
N ARG A 141 -14.42 -16.32 1.24
CA ARG A 141 -15.69 -15.89 1.82
C ARG A 141 -16.17 -16.84 2.89
N ARG A 142 -16.96 -16.30 3.82
CA ARG A 142 -17.68 -17.04 4.84
C ARG A 142 -19.12 -16.54 4.92
N GLU A 143 -20.05 -17.48 4.99
CA GLU A 143 -21.43 -17.21 5.38
C GLU A 143 -21.60 -17.44 6.88
N GLU A 144 -22.65 -16.86 7.45
CA GLU A 144 -22.91 -16.99 8.89
C GLU A 144 -23.10 -18.47 9.26
N GLY A 145 -22.38 -18.91 10.30
CA GLY A 145 -22.38 -20.32 10.73
C GLY A 145 -21.61 -21.29 9.85
N GLN A 146 -21.02 -20.87 8.73
CA GLN A 146 -20.24 -21.71 7.82
C GLN A 146 -18.72 -21.54 8.01
N PRO A 147 -17.90 -22.53 7.61
CA PRO A 147 -16.45 -22.37 7.53
C PRO A 147 -16.06 -21.39 6.41
N TRP A 148 -14.83 -20.87 6.47
CA TRP A 148 -14.24 -20.11 5.38
C TRP A 148 -13.99 -21.01 4.18
N ARG A 149 -14.40 -20.55 2.99
CA ARG A 149 -14.22 -21.29 1.74
C ARG A 149 -13.73 -20.37 0.63
N TRP A 150 -12.93 -20.96 -0.25
CA TRP A 150 -12.48 -20.34 -1.48
C TRP A 150 -13.55 -20.44 -2.57
N VAL A 151 -13.55 -19.52 -3.53
CA VAL A 151 -14.46 -19.51 -4.69
C VAL A 151 -14.33 -20.73 -5.59
N ASN A 152 -13.21 -21.46 -5.51
CA ASN A 152 -13.00 -22.76 -6.19
C ASN A 152 -13.60 -23.95 -5.39
N GLY A 153 -14.21 -23.70 -4.23
CA GLY A 153 -14.81 -24.72 -3.36
C GLY A 153 -13.86 -25.31 -2.32
N ALA A 154 -12.56 -25.00 -2.36
CA ALA A 154 -11.60 -25.47 -1.38
C ALA A 154 -11.88 -24.86 0.01
N GLU A 155 -11.63 -25.63 1.06
CA GLU A 155 -11.68 -25.13 2.43
C GLU A 155 -10.45 -24.29 2.76
N PHE A 156 -10.62 -23.31 3.63
CA PHE A 156 -9.51 -22.49 4.10
C PHE A 156 -8.63 -23.25 5.10
N ASN A 157 -7.32 -23.19 4.90
CA ASN A 157 -6.32 -23.97 5.66
C ASN A 157 -5.42 -23.13 6.59
N ASN A 158 -5.76 -21.87 6.88
CA ASN A 158 -5.02 -20.97 7.78
C ASN A 158 -3.54 -20.70 7.38
N LEU A 159 -3.21 -20.76 6.09
CA LEU A 159 -1.89 -20.34 5.57
C LEU A 159 -1.58 -18.86 5.81
#